data_AF-A0A821X9U1-F1
#
_entry.id   AF-A0A821X9U1-F1
#
_cell.length_a   1.000
_cell.length_b   1.000
_cell.length_c   1.000
_cell.angle_alpha   90.00
_cell.angle_beta   90.00
_cell.angle_gamma   90.00
#
_symmetry.space_group_name_H-M   'P 1'
#
loop_
_entity.id
_entity.type
_entity.pdbx_description
1 polymer ?
#
loop_
_entity_poly.entity_id
_entity_poly.type
_entity_poly.pdbx_seq_one_letter_code
_entity_poly.pdbx_strand_id
1 'polypeptide(L)'
;MLRPELIVPPIVEKLFASIDNTNEPHRFTSIMTCLTRITRQLVRQTSCYSQGQTYVLPLIMSVLPGIDLNDFKKTLVTLEFLDTIFMLITCVDCSSAIHIRNDLTEMIREKITDFLTHACWPSKVRKLVTGLVRAIVMGDSVETLKYLLPKTCESINKIINDSEGNVLLNDHKGDKELTWYLVLFSELVRARGDTLMIYKETIISVFHRCIQIIHKGSYKAIASAAKHILKSLTHVYIIDTRLAIENIDESFIDFLPIRAWGQPTNADQVQVQYHIPNDDELDFVREFVETFMSWRQQEMAMSFLCLLLQKHVPIPSSCIHTFVDLLVHDNIELRKYAVKSIAAICRLQKPPRIYVEKSIDEVLHEHNNGSSTVIIRDECNPGDRDDNLWITIDGYKPPNTQAEWEQMCFLDKTFHGYYTWPKMIKYPMNKRARYTQNDMPEQVTIIYNRFIDKNFVIQSTNLMVSDENTDEINFNYVRYTMFK
;
A
#
# COMPACT_ATOMS: atom_id res chain seq x y z
N MET A 1 -2.27 31.54 25.41
CA MET A 1 -3.22 32.54 25.94
C MET A 1 -2.45 33.52 26.82
N LEU A 2 -2.90 34.77 26.94
CA LEU A 2 -2.16 35.80 27.68
C LEU A 2 -2.28 35.67 29.22
N ARG A 3 -3.40 35.15 29.77
CA ARG A 3 -3.63 35.02 31.23
C ARG A 3 -4.47 33.78 31.59
N PRO A 4 -3.91 32.55 31.60
CA PRO A 4 -4.65 31.33 31.93
C PRO A 4 -5.16 31.32 33.38
N GLU A 5 -4.45 31.95 34.31
CA GLU A 5 -4.80 32.05 35.73
C GLU A 5 -6.17 32.69 36.02
N LEU A 6 -6.66 33.57 35.13
CA LEU A 6 -7.95 34.25 35.31
C LEU A 6 -9.11 33.51 34.63
N ILE A 7 -8.80 32.63 33.66
CA ILE A 7 -9.79 32.02 32.76
C ILE A 7 -10.06 30.57 33.16
N VAL A 8 -9.01 29.82 33.50
CA VAL A 8 -9.09 28.37 33.75
C VAL A 8 -9.86 28.06 35.05
N PRO A 9 -9.54 28.66 36.22
CA PRO A 9 -10.22 28.29 37.48
C PRO A 9 -11.75 28.49 37.47
N PRO A 10 -12.30 29.62 36.99
CA PRO A 10 -13.76 29.82 36.96
C PRO A 10 -14.50 28.81 36.06
N ILE A 11 -13.85 28.31 35.01
CA ILE A 11 -14.45 27.32 34.10
C ILE A 11 -14.43 25.94 34.76
N VAL A 12 -13.34 25.59 35.45
CA VAL A 12 -13.21 24.34 36.20
C VAL A 12 -14.22 24.26 37.35
N GLU A 13 -14.37 25.34 38.13
CA GLU A 13 -15.39 25.43 39.19
C GLU A 13 -16.81 25.26 38.65
N LYS A 14 -17.12 25.93 37.53
CA LYS A 14 -18.42 25.79 36.86
C LYS A 14 -18.66 24.37 36.35
N LEU A 15 -17.62 23.66 35.93
CA LEU A 15 -17.73 22.26 35.50
C LEU A 15 -18.07 21.36 36.68
N PHE A 16 -17.34 21.44 37.79
CA PHE A 16 -17.64 20.63 38.97
C PHE A 16 -19.08 20.89 39.48
N ALA A 17 -19.51 22.14 39.54
CA ALA A 17 -20.89 22.49 39.90
C ALA A 17 -21.93 21.99 38.88
N SER A 18 -21.55 21.79 37.62
CA SER A 18 -22.44 21.28 36.56
C SER A 18 -22.47 19.75 36.48
N ILE A 19 -21.47 19.06 37.00
CA ILE A 19 -21.42 17.59 37.05
C ILE A 19 -22.46 17.06 38.05
N ASP A 20 -22.58 17.73 39.18
CA ASP A 20 -23.55 17.37 40.24
C ASP A 20 -24.99 17.81 39.89
N ASN A 21 -25.16 18.76 38.96
CA ASN A 21 -26.45 19.30 38.57
C ASN A 21 -27.04 18.60 37.34
N THR A 22 -27.97 17.67 37.57
CA THR A 22 -28.66 16.90 36.52
C THR A 22 -29.71 17.68 35.74
N ASN A 23 -30.10 18.88 36.20
CA ASN A 23 -31.26 19.60 35.64
C ASN A 23 -30.94 20.44 34.40
N GLU A 24 -29.65 20.72 34.12
CA GLU A 24 -29.21 21.58 33.02
C GLU A 24 -28.14 20.90 32.13
N PRO A 25 -28.47 19.86 31.35
CA PRO A 25 -27.50 19.09 30.57
C PRO A 25 -26.76 19.92 29.51
N HIS A 26 -27.40 20.97 28.98
CA HIS A 26 -26.80 21.90 28.01
C HIS A 26 -25.62 22.71 28.59
N ARG A 27 -25.62 22.90 29.91
CA ARG A 27 -24.55 23.61 30.62
C ARG A 27 -23.30 22.75 30.70
N PHE A 28 -23.45 21.46 31.00
CA PHE A 28 -22.35 20.50 30.99
C PHE A 28 -21.68 20.44 29.61
N THR A 29 -22.46 20.27 28.55
CA THR A 29 -21.91 20.17 27.18
C THR A 29 -21.18 21.46 26.77
N SER A 30 -21.75 22.63 27.03
CA SER A 30 -21.14 23.92 26.70
C SER A 30 -19.82 24.14 27.46
N ILE A 31 -19.81 23.84 28.77
CA ILE A 31 -18.60 23.99 29.61
C ILE A 31 -17.52 23.01 29.17
N MET A 32 -17.88 21.76 28.89
CA MET A 32 -16.92 20.76 28.43
C MET A 32 -16.30 21.14 27.08
N THR A 33 -17.09 21.61 26.11
CA THR A 33 -16.55 22.11 24.84
C THR A 33 -15.59 23.28 25.05
N CYS A 34 -15.93 24.23 25.94
CA CYS A 34 -15.02 25.33 26.29
C CYS A 34 -13.73 24.81 26.95
N LEU A 35 -13.85 23.86 27.88
CA LEU A 35 -12.73 23.27 28.59
C LEU A 35 -11.77 22.56 27.62
N THR A 36 -12.31 21.77 26.67
CA THR A 36 -11.55 21.12 25.59
C THR A 36 -10.66 22.10 24.83
N ARG A 37 -11.17 23.32 24.54
CA ARG A 37 -10.40 24.33 23.80
C ARG A 37 -9.26 24.95 24.62
N ILE A 38 -9.39 24.97 25.95
CA ILE A 38 -8.38 25.54 26.86
C ILE A 38 -7.51 24.46 27.53
N THR A 39 -7.74 23.17 27.26
CA THR A 39 -7.04 22.03 27.89
C THR A 39 -5.51 22.17 27.86
N ARG A 40 -4.92 22.64 26.75
CA ARG A 40 -3.47 22.85 26.67
C ARG A 40 -2.94 23.84 27.71
N GLN A 41 -3.72 24.88 28.05
CA GLN A 41 -3.33 25.86 29.06
C GLN A 41 -3.57 25.34 30.48
N LEU A 42 -4.50 24.40 30.66
CA LEU A 42 -4.73 23.71 31.92
C LEU A 42 -3.55 22.79 32.28
N VAL A 43 -3.07 22.00 31.31
CA VAL A 43 -2.04 20.96 31.54
C VAL A 43 -0.60 21.48 31.50
N ARG A 44 -0.35 22.62 30.82
CA ARG A 44 1.01 23.18 30.68
C ARG A 44 1.42 23.96 31.93
N GLN A 45 2.55 23.58 32.51
CA GLN A 45 3.17 24.36 33.58
C GLN A 45 3.77 25.65 33.03
N THR A 46 3.33 26.79 33.56
CA THR A 46 3.89 28.11 33.23
C THR A 46 4.24 28.86 34.50
N SER A 47 5.14 29.84 34.42
CA SER A 47 5.52 30.67 35.58
C SER A 47 4.35 31.46 36.16
N CYS A 48 3.35 31.78 35.35
CA CYS A 48 2.14 32.49 35.75
C CYS A 48 1.01 31.57 36.27
N TYR A 49 0.96 30.30 35.84
CA TYR A 49 -0.08 29.37 36.27
C TYR A 49 0.47 27.94 36.39
N SER A 50 0.76 27.54 37.62
CA SER A 50 1.28 26.21 37.98
C SER A 50 0.23 25.28 38.58
N GLN A 51 -0.88 25.83 39.09
CA GLN A 51 -1.97 25.07 39.72
C GLN A 51 -2.84 24.30 38.72
N GLY A 52 -2.75 24.59 37.42
CA GLY A 52 -3.58 23.91 36.41
C GLY A 52 -3.44 22.39 36.39
N GLN A 53 -2.22 21.89 36.59
CA GLN A 53 -1.91 20.45 36.56
C GLN A 53 -2.61 19.67 37.67
N THR A 54 -2.87 20.28 38.83
CA THR A 54 -3.51 19.59 39.97
C THR A 54 -4.97 19.25 39.69
N TYR A 55 -5.62 19.97 38.78
CA TYR A 55 -7.01 19.73 38.40
C TYR A 55 -7.17 18.60 37.37
N VAL A 56 -6.10 18.18 36.69
CA VAL A 56 -6.17 17.22 35.56
C VAL A 56 -6.76 15.88 35.98
N LEU A 57 -6.19 15.23 37.01
CA LEU A 57 -6.67 13.93 37.49
C LEU A 57 -8.11 14.00 38.06
N PRO A 58 -8.45 14.95 38.96
CA PRO A 58 -9.82 15.14 39.41
C PRO A 58 -10.81 15.34 38.27
N LEU A 59 -10.46 16.16 37.27
CA LEU A 59 -11.31 16.41 36.11
C LEU A 59 -11.55 15.16 35.29
N ILE A 60 -10.50 14.39 34.96
CA ILE A 60 -10.63 13.13 34.23
C ILE A 60 -11.61 12.21 34.97
N MET A 61 -11.42 12.01 36.28
CA MET A 61 -12.27 11.11 37.07
C MET A 61 -13.73 11.59 37.15
N SER A 62 -13.95 12.89 37.33
CA SER A 62 -15.29 13.45 37.48
C SER A 62 -16.08 13.51 36.16
N VAL A 63 -15.43 13.54 35.00
CA VAL A 63 -16.14 13.53 33.70
C VAL A 63 -16.45 12.13 33.17
N LEU A 64 -15.86 11.06 33.72
CA LEU A 64 -16.13 9.67 33.29
C LEU A 64 -17.62 9.30 33.27
N PRO A 65 -18.45 9.68 34.26
CA PRO A 65 -19.90 9.45 34.21
C PRO A 65 -20.61 10.17 33.04
N GLY A 66 -19.93 11.08 32.34
CA GLY A 66 -20.40 11.70 31.11
C GLY A 66 -20.39 10.77 29.89
N ILE A 67 -19.72 9.62 29.97
CA ILE A 67 -19.86 8.51 29.00
C ILE A 67 -21.17 7.78 29.33
N ASP A 68 -22.26 8.30 28.79
CA ASP A 68 -23.62 7.88 29.06
C ASP A 68 -24.27 7.29 27.80
N LEU A 69 -24.72 6.03 27.89
CA LEU A 69 -25.41 5.32 26.81
C LEU A 69 -26.70 6.01 26.38
N ASN A 70 -27.31 6.83 27.25
CA ASN A 70 -28.58 7.51 27.00
C ASN A 70 -28.41 8.91 26.43
N ASP A 71 -27.23 9.54 26.57
CA ASP A 71 -26.96 10.88 26.06
C ASP A 71 -25.75 10.85 25.11
N PHE A 72 -26.05 10.74 23.82
CA PHE A 72 -25.05 10.74 22.77
C PHE A 72 -24.23 12.05 22.73
N LYS A 73 -24.85 13.20 23.00
CA LYS A 73 -24.16 14.50 22.95
C LYS A 73 -23.20 14.63 24.13
N LYS A 74 -23.64 14.26 25.33
CA LYS A 74 -22.81 14.24 26.53
C LYS A 74 -21.62 13.28 26.37
N THR A 75 -21.86 12.09 25.83
CA THR A 75 -20.80 11.11 25.54
C THR A 75 -19.79 11.66 24.54
N LEU A 76 -20.24 12.22 23.42
CA LEU A 76 -19.34 12.73 22.39
C LEU A 76 -18.41 13.83 22.93
N VAL A 77 -18.97 14.80 23.65
CA VAL A 77 -18.20 15.92 24.20
C VAL A 77 -17.24 15.44 25.31
N THR A 78 -17.66 14.44 26.11
CA THR A 78 -16.80 13.82 27.12
C THR A 78 -15.62 13.08 26.47
N LEU A 79 -15.87 12.31 25.41
CA LEU A 79 -14.81 11.62 24.66
C LEU A 79 -13.86 12.61 23.96
N GLU A 80 -14.37 13.70 23.37
CA GLU A 80 -13.55 14.75 22.74
C GLU A 80 -12.62 15.43 23.77
N PHE A 81 -13.12 15.68 24.98
CA PHE A 81 -12.33 16.23 26.07
C PHE A 81 -11.25 15.25 26.55
N LEU A 82 -11.62 13.98 26.79
CA LEU A 82 -10.68 12.95 27.21
C LEU A 82 -9.59 12.73 26.17
N ASP A 83 -9.95 12.63 24.88
CA ASP A 83 -9.00 12.54 23.76
C ASP A 83 -8.03 13.71 23.76
N THR A 84 -8.55 14.94 23.88
CA THR A 84 -7.71 16.14 23.93
C THR A 84 -6.77 16.16 25.14
N ILE A 85 -7.24 15.74 26.32
CA ILE A 85 -6.40 15.63 27.52
C ILE A 85 -5.31 14.59 27.30
N PHE A 86 -5.67 13.37 26.87
CA PHE A 86 -4.71 12.28 26.70
C PHE A 86 -3.69 12.56 25.59
N MET A 87 -4.03 13.36 24.59
CA MET A 87 -3.08 13.85 23.57
C MET A 87 -2.14 14.95 24.09
N LEU A 88 -2.32 15.44 25.31
CA LEU A 88 -1.49 16.50 25.91
C LEU A 88 -0.77 16.05 27.18
N ILE A 89 -1.17 14.93 27.80
CA ILE A 89 -0.54 14.38 28.99
C ILE A 89 0.13 13.06 28.67
N THR A 90 1.35 12.88 29.16
CA THR A 90 2.00 11.57 29.13
C THR A 90 1.56 10.82 30.38
N CYS A 91 0.75 9.79 30.22
CA CYS A 91 0.26 8.94 31.30
C CYS A 91 1.33 7.95 31.75
N VAL A 92 2.30 8.43 32.51
CA VAL A 92 3.34 7.61 33.13
C VAL A 92 3.07 7.57 34.62
N ASP A 93 3.06 6.38 35.20
CA ASP A 93 2.99 6.25 36.65
C ASP A 93 4.31 6.73 37.27
N CYS A 94 4.30 7.98 37.74
CA CYS A 94 5.43 8.58 38.46
C CYS A 94 5.32 8.37 39.98
N SER A 95 4.32 7.62 40.47
CA SER A 95 4.09 7.43 41.91
C SER A 95 5.20 6.61 42.59
N SER A 96 5.93 5.80 41.80
CA SER A 96 7.11 5.04 42.21
C SER A 96 8.34 5.91 42.51
N ALA A 97 8.31 7.23 42.21
CA ALA A 97 9.39 8.17 42.56
C ALA A 97 9.55 8.39 44.07
N ILE A 98 8.57 7.96 44.87
CA ILE A 98 8.72 7.95 46.33
C ILE A 98 9.05 6.55 46.83
N HIS A 99 8.39 5.47 46.38
CA HIS A 99 8.81 4.09 46.67
C HIS A 99 8.25 3.10 45.64
N ILE A 100 9.10 2.55 44.77
CA ILE A 100 9.05 1.21 44.14
C ILE A 100 7.68 0.49 44.30
N ARG A 101 6.78 0.62 43.33
CA ARG A 101 5.62 -0.27 43.16
C ARG A 101 5.42 -0.59 41.67
N ASN A 102 5.11 -1.87 41.40
CA ASN A 102 5.03 -2.54 40.11
C ASN A 102 3.65 -3.22 39.94
N ASP A 103 2.55 -2.46 39.84
CA ASP A 103 1.22 -3.09 39.76
C ASP A 103 0.14 -2.30 38.99
N LEU A 104 0.53 -1.53 37.96
CA LEU A 104 -0.43 -0.80 37.12
C LEU A 104 -0.54 -1.20 35.65
N THR A 105 0.03 -2.34 35.25
CA THR A 105 -0.24 -2.91 33.92
C THR A 105 -0.88 -4.29 33.95
N GLU A 106 -0.73 -5.11 35.00
CA GLU A 106 -1.28 -6.48 35.02
C GLU A 106 -2.80 -6.51 35.25
N MET A 107 -3.34 -5.67 36.15
CA MET A 107 -4.78 -5.61 36.44
C MET A 107 -5.64 -5.10 35.27
N ILE A 108 -5.16 -4.10 34.52
CA ILE A 108 -5.87 -3.61 33.32
C ILE A 108 -5.81 -4.67 32.23
N ARG A 109 -4.65 -5.34 32.07
CA ARG A 109 -4.47 -6.45 31.12
C ARG A 109 -5.37 -7.63 31.47
N GLU A 110 -5.48 -8.02 32.73
CA GLU A 110 -6.35 -9.11 33.19
C GLU A 110 -7.83 -8.74 32.99
N LYS A 111 -8.26 -7.53 33.37
CA LYS A 111 -9.65 -7.07 33.13
C LYS A 111 -10.00 -6.96 31.65
N ILE A 112 -9.11 -6.47 30.80
CA ILE A 112 -9.34 -6.42 29.35
C ILE A 112 -9.37 -7.83 28.78
N THR A 113 -8.51 -8.73 29.26
CA THR A 113 -8.51 -10.12 28.83
C THR A 113 -9.80 -10.80 29.24
N ASP A 114 -10.19 -10.75 30.51
CA ASP A 114 -11.44 -11.31 31.01
C ASP A 114 -12.64 -10.76 30.23
N PHE A 115 -12.63 -9.46 29.94
CA PHE A 115 -13.67 -8.81 29.13
C PHE A 115 -13.73 -9.30 27.67
N LEU A 116 -12.58 -9.66 27.07
CA LEU A 116 -12.48 -10.17 25.71
C LEU A 116 -12.73 -11.68 25.62
N THR A 117 -12.36 -12.46 26.65
CA THR A 117 -12.44 -13.93 26.66
C THR A 117 -13.77 -14.47 27.19
N HIS A 118 -14.50 -13.73 28.02
CA HIS A 118 -15.73 -14.23 28.65
C HIS A 118 -17.04 -13.79 27.99
N ALA A 119 -16.99 -12.90 26.99
CA ALA A 119 -18.20 -12.38 26.35
C ALA A 119 -18.17 -12.50 24.82
N CYS A 120 -19.03 -13.34 24.26
CA CYS A 120 -19.37 -13.30 22.84
C CYS A 120 -20.25 -12.07 22.57
N TRP A 121 -19.62 -10.97 22.13
CA TRP A 121 -20.33 -9.71 21.96
C TRP A 121 -21.30 -9.72 20.77
N PRO A 122 -22.48 -9.07 20.88
CA PRO A 122 -23.35 -8.82 19.74
C PRO A 122 -22.64 -8.00 18.66
N SER A 123 -22.99 -8.22 17.39
CA SER A 123 -22.34 -7.58 16.23
C SER A 123 -22.20 -6.05 16.30
N LYS A 124 -23.13 -5.37 16.99
CA LYS A 124 -23.13 -3.92 17.21
C LYS A 124 -22.03 -3.45 18.18
N VAL A 125 -21.73 -4.25 19.21
CA VAL A 125 -20.73 -3.91 20.25
C VAL A 125 -19.32 -4.32 19.83
N ARG A 126 -19.19 -5.35 18.98
CA ARG A 126 -17.89 -5.83 18.47
C ARG A 126 -17.00 -4.71 17.96
N LYS A 127 -17.56 -3.77 17.19
CA LYS A 127 -16.79 -2.67 16.59
C LYS A 127 -16.12 -1.76 17.62
N LEU A 128 -16.78 -1.50 18.74
CA LEU A 128 -16.22 -0.68 19.82
C LEU A 128 -15.07 -1.42 20.49
N VAL A 129 -15.31 -2.68 20.87
CA VAL A 129 -14.31 -3.53 21.54
C VAL A 129 -13.10 -3.76 20.63
N THR A 130 -13.30 -4.04 19.35
CA THR A 130 -12.21 -4.20 18.37
C THR A 130 -11.45 -2.89 18.16
N GLY A 131 -12.13 -1.75 18.25
CA GLY A 131 -11.49 -0.43 18.23
C GLY A 131 -10.56 -0.22 19.43
N LEU A 132 -10.98 -0.62 20.63
CA LEU A 132 -10.15 -0.58 21.83
C LEU A 132 -8.96 -1.52 21.73
N VAL A 133 -9.17 -2.76 21.30
CA VAL A 133 -8.07 -3.74 21.08
C VAL A 133 -7.07 -3.19 20.08
N ARG A 134 -7.55 -2.62 18.96
CA ARG A 134 -6.69 -1.98 17.98
C ARG A 134 -5.85 -0.87 18.61
N ALA A 135 -6.44 -0.01 19.45
CA ALA A 135 -5.68 1.06 20.11
C ALA A 135 -4.57 0.49 21.00
N ILE A 136 -4.83 -0.60 21.71
CA ILE A 136 -3.85 -1.28 22.57
C ILE A 136 -2.72 -1.91 21.75
N VAL A 137 -3.05 -2.60 20.65
CA VAL A 137 -2.07 -3.20 19.72
C VAL A 137 -1.15 -2.15 19.10
N MET A 138 -1.72 -0.99 18.75
CA MET A 138 -0.94 0.13 18.20
C MET A 138 -0.06 0.82 19.26
N GLY A 139 -0.48 0.80 20.53
CA GLY A 139 0.28 1.37 21.64
C GLY A 139 1.46 0.51 22.08
N ASP A 140 1.22 -0.78 22.35
CA ASP A 140 2.25 -1.76 22.68
C ASP A 140 1.97 -3.09 21.98
N SER A 141 2.62 -3.28 20.84
CA SER A 141 2.42 -4.46 19.98
C SER A 141 3.03 -5.73 20.57
N VAL A 142 4.16 -5.62 21.27
CA VAL A 142 4.97 -6.76 21.71
C VAL A 142 4.27 -7.50 22.83
N GLU A 143 3.92 -6.81 23.92
CA GLU A 143 3.28 -7.45 25.07
C GLU A 143 1.82 -7.82 24.78
N THR A 144 1.13 -7.04 23.95
CA THR A 144 -0.26 -7.34 23.56
C THR A 144 -0.35 -8.63 22.75
N LEU A 145 0.50 -8.80 21.74
CA LEU A 145 0.50 -10.03 20.93
C LEU A 145 0.90 -11.24 21.75
N LYS A 146 1.94 -11.11 22.58
CA LYS A 146 2.42 -12.19 23.46
C LYS A 146 1.32 -12.83 24.30
N TYR A 147 0.36 -12.03 24.76
CA TYR A 147 -0.70 -12.51 25.64
C TYR A 147 -2.02 -12.84 24.91
N LEU A 148 -2.49 -11.97 24.01
CA LEU A 148 -3.80 -12.11 23.37
C LEU A 148 -3.79 -12.99 22.12
N LEU A 149 -2.70 -13.00 21.36
CA LEU A 149 -2.64 -13.76 20.10
C LEU A 149 -2.74 -15.28 20.35
N PRO A 150 -1.95 -15.89 21.26
CA PRO A 150 -2.05 -17.33 21.51
C PRO A 150 -3.44 -17.76 21.98
N LYS A 151 -4.03 -17.03 22.93
CA LYS A 151 -5.38 -17.31 23.46
C LYS A 151 -6.47 -17.23 22.38
N THR A 152 -6.37 -16.23 21.50
CA THR A 152 -7.31 -16.07 20.38
C THR A 152 -7.15 -17.22 19.38
N CYS A 153 -5.91 -17.59 19.04
CA CYS A 153 -5.62 -18.71 18.14
C CYS A 153 -6.10 -20.05 18.71
N GLU A 154 -5.87 -20.31 20.00
CA GLU A 154 -6.39 -21.50 20.70
C GLU A 154 -7.92 -21.56 20.66
N SER A 155 -8.60 -20.43 20.91
CA SER A 155 -10.06 -20.35 20.86
C SER A 155 -10.60 -20.64 19.44
N ILE A 156 -9.96 -20.08 18.41
CA ILE A 156 -10.30 -20.37 17.01
C ILE A 156 -10.10 -21.86 16.72
N ASN A 157 -8.95 -22.42 17.11
CA ASN A 157 -8.62 -23.82 16.86
C ASN A 157 -9.57 -24.77 17.58
N LYS A 158 -9.95 -24.46 18.82
CA LYS A 158 -10.93 -25.24 19.58
C LYS A 158 -12.28 -25.25 18.88
N ILE A 159 -12.79 -24.09 18.46
CA ILE A 159 -14.08 -23.99 17.78
C ILE A 159 -14.07 -24.76 16.45
N ILE A 160 -12.98 -24.66 15.67
CA ILE A 160 -12.83 -25.38 14.41
C ILE A 160 -12.74 -26.90 14.63
N ASN A 161 -12.05 -27.35 15.68
CA ASN A 161 -11.89 -28.78 15.99
C ASN A 161 -13.16 -29.39 16.58
N ASP A 162 -13.88 -28.66 17.44
CA ASP A 162 -15.12 -29.12 18.09
C ASP A 162 -16.28 -29.25 17.08
N SER A 163 -16.18 -28.59 15.93
CA SER A 163 -17.14 -28.68 14.84
C SER A 163 -16.62 -29.59 13.73
N GLU A 164 -16.94 -30.89 13.77
CA GLU A 164 -16.53 -31.96 12.82
C GLU A 164 -16.76 -31.66 11.32
N GLY A 165 -16.02 -30.72 10.71
CA GLY A 165 -16.10 -30.34 9.30
C GLY A 165 -17.38 -29.61 8.86
N ASN A 166 -18.46 -29.64 9.65
CA ASN A 166 -19.77 -29.11 9.24
C ASN A 166 -19.92 -27.57 9.31
N VAL A 167 -19.10 -26.86 10.10
CA VAL A 167 -19.16 -25.38 10.23
C VAL A 167 -18.39 -24.66 9.11
N LEU A 168 -17.38 -25.31 8.55
CA LEU A 168 -16.60 -24.76 7.43
C LEU A 168 -17.44 -24.68 6.14
N LEU A 169 -18.41 -25.60 5.98
CA LEU A 169 -19.16 -25.84 4.74
C LEU A 169 -20.64 -25.38 4.78
N ASN A 170 -21.28 -25.24 5.95
CA ASN A 170 -22.70 -24.89 6.03
C ASN A 170 -22.95 -23.39 6.26
N ASP A 171 -23.61 -22.75 5.28
CA ASP A 171 -23.94 -21.31 5.25
C ASP A 171 -24.95 -20.88 6.34
N HIS A 172 -25.67 -21.83 6.96
CA HIS A 172 -26.86 -21.53 7.76
C HIS A 172 -26.64 -21.37 9.27
N LYS A 173 -25.47 -21.72 9.80
CA LYS A 173 -25.08 -21.41 11.19
C LYS A 173 -23.59 -21.05 11.25
N GLY A 174 -23.22 -19.92 10.67
CA GLY A 174 -21.92 -19.32 10.96
C GLY A 174 -21.86 -18.99 12.46
N ASP A 175 -21.00 -19.69 13.21
CA ASP A 175 -20.86 -19.44 14.63
C ASP A 175 -20.51 -17.97 14.85
N LYS A 176 -21.46 -17.26 15.49
CA LYS A 176 -21.27 -15.85 15.88
C LYS A 176 -19.99 -15.72 16.69
N GLU A 177 -19.64 -16.76 17.44
CA GLU A 177 -18.43 -16.89 18.23
C GLU A 177 -17.16 -17.03 17.36
N LEU A 178 -17.11 -17.94 16.39
CA LEU A 178 -15.98 -18.03 15.46
C LEU A 178 -15.75 -16.70 14.72
N THR A 179 -16.83 -16.09 14.23
CA THR A 179 -16.74 -14.78 13.56
C THR A 179 -16.21 -13.71 14.52
N TRP A 180 -16.50 -13.78 15.81
CA TRP A 180 -15.96 -12.84 16.80
C TRP A 180 -14.46 -13.00 16.96
N TYR A 181 -13.97 -14.21 17.21
CA TYR A 181 -12.54 -14.46 17.39
C TYR A 181 -11.74 -14.18 16.11
N LEU A 182 -12.30 -14.44 14.93
CA LEU A 182 -11.65 -14.06 13.67
C LEU A 182 -11.58 -12.55 13.47
N VAL A 183 -12.60 -11.80 13.88
CA VAL A 183 -12.53 -10.32 13.87
C VAL A 183 -11.51 -9.82 14.88
N LEU A 184 -11.47 -10.39 16.08
CA LEU A 184 -10.47 -10.06 17.10
C LEU A 184 -9.05 -10.33 16.57
N PHE A 185 -8.82 -11.53 16.02
CA PHE A 185 -7.57 -11.90 15.35
C PHE A 185 -7.20 -10.91 14.25
N SER A 186 -8.17 -10.51 13.42
CA SER A 186 -7.91 -9.55 12.35
C SER A 186 -7.43 -8.19 12.84
N GLU A 187 -7.80 -7.75 14.05
CA GLU A 187 -7.26 -6.52 14.64
C GLU A 187 -5.92 -6.73 15.34
N LEU A 188 -5.67 -7.91 15.93
CA LEU A 188 -4.37 -8.24 16.53
C LEU A 188 -3.26 -8.25 15.49
N VAL A 189 -3.50 -8.80 14.29
CA VAL A 189 -2.50 -8.86 13.21
C VAL A 189 -2.22 -7.52 12.52
N ARG A 190 -2.75 -6.41 13.03
CA ARG A 190 -2.40 -5.03 12.62
C ARG A 190 -1.17 -4.48 13.33
N ALA A 191 -0.57 -5.29 14.18
CA ALA A 191 0.63 -4.95 14.92
C ALA A 191 1.80 -4.60 13.99
N ARG A 192 2.87 -4.11 14.59
CA ARG A 192 4.11 -3.76 13.91
C ARG A 192 4.72 -4.99 13.22
N GLY A 193 5.26 -4.78 12.02
CA GLY A 193 5.76 -5.86 11.15
C GLY A 193 6.81 -6.74 11.81
N ASP A 194 7.79 -6.09 12.46
CA ASP A 194 8.87 -6.74 13.23
C ASP A 194 8.34 -7.74 14.27
N THR A 195 7.26 -7.37 14.94
CA THR A 195 6.63 -8.15 16.01
C THR A 195 5.78 -9.27 15.43
N LEU A 196 5.13 -9.05 14.28
CA LEU A 196 4.36 -10.08 13.59
C LEU A 196 5.25 -11.23 13.12
N MET A 197 6.49 -10.94 12.69
CA MET A 197 7.43 -11.95 12.22
C MET A 197 7.78 -13.00 13.28
N ILE A 198 7.73 -12.64 14.57
CA ILE A 198 7.91 -13.58 15.70
C ILE A 198 6.81 -14.65 15.72
N TYR A 199 5.60 -14.29 15.31
CA TYR A 199 4.41 -15.16 15.36
C TYR A 199 3.98 -15.70 14.00
N LYS A 200 4.85 -15.60 12.98
CA LYS A 200 4.52 -15.95 11.58
C LYS A 200 3.93 -17.36 11.42
N GLU A 201 4.51 -18.35 12.10
CA GLU A 201 4.06 -19.74 12.05
C GLU A 201 2.65 -19.92 12.65
N THR A 202 2.39 -19.27 13.78
CA THR A 202 1.08 -19.30 14.43
C THR A 202 0.02 -18.65 13.53
N ILE A 203 0.36 -17.52 12.90
CA ILE A 203 -0.53 -16.82 11.96
C ILE A 203 -0.85 -17.73 10.76
N ILE A 204 0.18 -18.28 10.10
CA ILE A 204 0.03 -19.21 8.97
C ILE A 204 -0.89 -20.39 9.33
N SER A 205 -0.70 -20.98 10.51
CA SER A 205 -1.51 -22.13 10.96
C SER A 205 -3.00 -21.83 11.03
N VAL A 206 -3.38 -20.62 11.46
CA VAL A 206 -4.78 -20.16 11.49
C VAL A 206 -5.31 -19.99 10.08
N PHE A 207 -4.54 -19.38 9.18
CA PHE A 207 -4.96 -19.20 7.77
C PHE A 207 -5.19 -20.54 7.06
N HIS A 208 -4.32 -21.54 7.25
CA HIS A 208 -4.53 -22.88 6.67
C HIS A 208 -5.84 -23.52 7.13
N ARG A 209 -6.19 -23.40 8.41
CA ARG A 209 -7.44 -23.94 8.95
C ARG A 209 -8.68 -23.16 8.48
N CYS A 210 -8.51 -21.87 8.21
CA CYS A 210 -9.59 -20.97 7.87
C CYS A 210 -9.86 -20.85 6.36
N ILE A 211 -9.00 -21.39 5.49
CA ILE A 211 -9.12 -21.26 4.02
C ILE A 211 -10.40 -21.86 3.45
N GLN A 212 -10.94 -22.90 4.10
CA GLN A 212 -12.13 -23.64 3.65
C GLN A 212 -13.45 -22.98 4.07
N ILE A 213 -13.42 -21.87 4.82
CA ILE A 213 -14.63 -21.25 5.37
C ILE A 213 -15.45 -20.58 4.27
N ILE A 214 -16.68 -21.06 4.08
CA ILE A 214 -17.64 -20.52 3.10
C ILE A 214 -18.43 -19.32 3.67
N HIS A 215 -18.63 -19.27 5.00
CA HIS A 215 -19.46 -18.25 5.64
C HIS A 215 -18.93 -16.82 5.41
N LYS A 216 -19.78 -15.97 4.82
CA LYS A 216 -19.44 -14.59 4.40
C LYS A 216 -18.83 -13.72 5.51
N GLY A 217 -19.36 -13.79 6.73
CA GLY A 217 -18.89 -12.97 7.84
C GLY A 217 -17.47 -13.34 8.30
N SER A 218 -17.22 -14.63 8.42
CA SER A 218 -15.93 -15.20 8.81
C SER A 218 -14.89 -15.00 7.71
N TYR A 219 -15.25 -15.29 6.45
CA TYR A 219 -14.39 -15.03 5.29
C TYR A 219 -13.98 -13.56 5.20
N LYS A 220 -14.92 -12.63 5.43
CA LYS A 220 -14.60 -11.19 5.47
C LYS A 220 -13.61 -10.82 6.58
N ALA A 221 -13.71 -11.45 7.75
CA ALA A 221 -12.78 -11.23 8.86
C ALA A 221 -11.36 -11.73 8.50
N ILE A 222 -11.25 -12.93 7.91
CA ILE A 222 -9.97 -13.49 7.44
C ILE A 222 -9.37 -12.66 6.31
N ALA A 223 -10.18 -12.22 5.33
CA ALA A 223 -9.73 -11.32 4.28
C ALA A 223 -9.26 -9.96 4.84
N SER A 224 -9.90 -9.47 5.91
CA SER A 224 -9.45 -8.27 6.61
C SER A 224 -8.13 -8.51 7.35
N ALA A 225 -7.95 -9.68 7.98
CA ALA A 225 -6.69 -10.09 8.59
C ALA A 225 -5.56 -10.15 7.56
N ALA A 226 -5.78 -10.80 6.41
CA ALA A 226 -4.81 -10.85 5.30
C ALA A 226 -4.44 -9.44 4.82
N LYS A 227 -5.45 -8.58 4.61
CA LYS A 227 -5.21 -7.17 4.25
C LYS A 227 -4.35 -6.45 5.29
N HIS A 228 -4.60 -6.67 6.58
CA HIS A 228 -3.86 -6.03 7.66
C HIS A 228 -2.41 -6.55 7.73
N ILE A 229 -2.19 -7.85 7.56
CA ILE A 229 -0.84 -8.44 7.48
C ILE A 229 -0.07 -7.84 6.30
N LEU A 230 -0.66 -7.89 5.10
CA LEU A 230 -0.05 -7.32 3.90
C LEU A 230 0.27 -5.85 4.10
N LYS A 231 -0.64 -5.06 4.68
CA LYS A 231 -0.39 -3.65 4.95
C LYS A 231 0.77 -3.45 5.94
N SER A 232 0.79 -4.21 7.02
CA SER A 232 1.77 -4.03 8.11
C SER A 232 3.18 -4.44 7.71
N LEU A 233 3.32 -5.33 6.71
CA LEU A 233 4.60 -5.83 6.22
C LEU A 233 5.06 -5.21 4.89
N THR A 234 4.23 -4.39 4.23
CA THR A 234 4.58 -3.77 2.93
C THR A 234 4.57 -2.25 2.95
N HIS A 235 3.94 -1.61 3.93
CA HIS A 235 3.86 -0.16 3.99
C HIS A 235 4.89 0.43 4.93
N VAL A 236 5.39 1.61 4.57
CA VAL A 236 6.13 2.47 5.49
C VAL A 236 5.14 3.23 6.38
N TYR A 237 5.28 3.10 7.69
CA TYR A 237 4.44 3.82 8.68
C TYR A 237 5.24 4.20 9.91
N ILE A 238 4.67 5.11 10.71
CA ILE A 238 5.28 5.60 11.93
C ILE A 238 5.07 4.58 13.06
N ILE A 239 6.15 4.21 13.76
CA ILE A 239 6.13 3.32 14.92
C ILE A 239 5.80 4.13 16.17
N ASP A 240 6.50 5.26 16.32
CA ASP A 240 6.47 6.04 17.54
C ASP A 240 5.38 7.12 17.47
N THR A 241 4.38 6.99 18.34
CA THR A 241 3.32 8.00 18.53
C THR A 241 3.41 8.68 19.89
N ARG A 242 4.56 8.57 20.58
CA ARG A 242 4.81 9.22 21.87
C ARG A 242 4.64 10.73 21.77
N LEU A 243 4.11 11.31 22.85
CA LEU A 243 3.82 12.74 22.95
C LEU A 243 5.05 13.58 23.33
N ALA A 244 6.13 12.94 23.81
CA ALA A 244 7.36 13.59 24.23
C ALA A 244 8.55 13.05 23.43
N ILE A 245 9.52 13.93 23.12
CA ILE A 245 10.80 13.56 22.48
C ILE A 245 11.66 12.75 23.46
N GLU A 246 11.59 13.09 24.75
CA GLU A 246 12.42 12.51 25.78
C GLU A 246 11.97 11.07 26.08
N ASN A 247 12.95 10.17 26.25
CA ASN A 247 12.67 8.76 26.39
C ASN A 247 12.01 8.52 27.76
N ILE A 248 10.76 8.07 27.76
CA ILE A 248 9.98 7.81 28.99
C ILE A 248 10.65 6.74 29.87
N ASP A 249 11.53 5.92 29.28
CA ASP A 249 12.30 4.87 29.95
C ASP A 249 13.58 5.38 30.64
N GLU A 250 13.90 6.68 30.55
CA GLU A 250 14.99 7.28 31.32
C GLU A 250 14.65 7.35 32.82
N SER A 251 15.68 7.35 33.65
CA SER A 251 15.52 7.39 35.11
C SER A 251 14.74 8.63 35.53
N PHE A 252 13.73 8.45 36.40
CA PHE A 252 12.94 9.55 36.98
C PHE A 252 13.77 10.60 37.76
N ILE A 253 15.05 10.29 38.02
CA ILE A 253 16.02 11.19 38.65
C ILE A 253 16.42 12.31 37.68
N ASP A 254 16.59 11.98 36.39
CA ASP A 254 17.09 12.91 35.38
C ASP A 254 15.94 13.66 34.71
N PHE A 255 14.78 13.01 34.54
CA PHE A 255 13.61 13.62 33.92
C PHE A 255 12.28 13.17 34.55
N LEU A 256 11.36 14.13 34.73
CA LEU A 256 9.99 13.87 35.21
C LEU A 256 8.99 14.09 34.07
N PRO A 257 8.35 13.03 33.54
CA PRO A 257 7.40 13.12 32.42
C PRO A 257 6.26 14.12 32.59
N ILE A 258 5.84 14.39 33.82
CA ILE A 258 4.78 15.38 34.16
C ILE A 258 5.17 16.80 33.73
N ARG A 259 6.47 17.11 33.62
CA ARG A 259 6.96 18.43 33.19
C ARG A 259 6.80 18.67 31.68
N ALA A 260 6.70 17.60 30.89
CA ALA A 260 6.50 17.69 29.44
C ALA A 260 5.03 17.87 29.03
N TRP A 261 4.07 17.82 29.97
CA TRP A 261 2.65 17.97 29.66
C TRP A 261 2.33 19.27 28.92
N GLY A 262 1.65 19.14 27.77
CA GLY A 262 1.20 20.26 26.94
C GLY A 262 2.30 21.14 26.35
N GLN A 263 3.57 20.74 26.41
CA GLN A 263 4.66 21.49 25.80
C GLN A 263 4.60 21.34 24.27
N PRO A 264 4.70 22.44 23.50
CA PRO A 264 4.80 22.36 22.06
C PRO A 264 6.20 21.89 21.67
N THR A 265 6.26 20.93 20.76
CA THR A 265 7.51 20.41 20.21
C THR A 265 7.89 21.13 18.93
N ASN A 266 9.17 21.47 18.77
CA ASN A 266 9.67 22.03 17.51
C ASN A 266 9.75 20.95 16.44
N ALA A 267 9.26 21.24 15.24
CA ALA A 267 9.22 20.27 14.14
C ALA A 267 10.62 19.72 13.78
N ASP A 268 11.66 20.56 13.86
CA ASP A 268 13.03 20.19 13.51
C ASP A 268 13.70 19.23 14.51
N GLN A 269 13.15 19.09 15.72
CA GLN A 269 13.69 18.25 16.79
C GLN A 269 13.00 16.89 16.90
N VAL A 270 11.92 16.66 16.14
CA VAL A 270 11.16 15.41 16.19
C VAL A 270 11.89 14.34 15.38
N GLN A 271 12.45 13.35 16.08
CA GLN A 271 12.97 12.13 15.45
C GLN A 271 11.84 11.11 15.30
N VAL A 272 11.23 11.07 14.13
CA VAL A 272 10.17 10.10 13.83
C VAL A 272 10.79 8.74 13.50
N GLN A 273 10.42 7.71 14.26
CA GLN A 273 10.79 6.34 13.95
C GLN A 273 9.80 5.75 12.95
N TYR A 274 10.33 5.28 11.81
CA TYR A 274 9.56 4.64 10.76
C TYR A 274 9.83 3.15 10.75
N HIS A 275 8.76 2.38 10.56
CA HIS A 275 8.87 1.00 10.13
C HIS A 275 9.10 1.01 8.61
N ILE A 276 10.20 0.39 8.20
CA ILE A 276 10.54 0.18 6.79
C ILE A 276 10.56 -1.34 6.59
N PRO A 277 9.76 -1.88 5.66
CA PRO A 277 9.76 -3.30 5.36
C PRO A 277 11.16 -3.82 5.04
N ASN A 278 11.55 -4.93 5.68
CA ASN A 278 12.81 -5.61 5.38
C ASN A 278 12.63 -6.76 4.38
N ASP A 279 13.74 -7.29 3.86
CA ASP A 279 13.69 -8.37 2.85
C ASP A 279 13.00 -9.63 3.39
N ASP A 280 13.21 -9.98 4.68
CA ASP A 280 12.59 -11.15 5.32
C ASP A 280 11.05 -11.03 5.39
N GLU A 281 10.55 -9.82 5.69
CA GLU A 281 9.12 -9.50 5.72
C GLU A 281 8.52 -9.57 4.32
N LEU A 282 9.23 -9.07 3.31
CA LEU A 282 8.79 -9.12 1.92
C LEU A 282 8.78 -10.55 1.37
N ASP A 283 9.76 -11.37 1.75
CA ASP A 283 9.80 -12.79 1.37
C ASP A 283 8.67 -13.57 2.05
N PHE A 284 8.38 -13.30 3.33
CA PHE A 284 7.20 -13.87 3.99
C PHE A 284 5.89 -13.43 3.33
N VAL A 285 5.78 -12.16 2.92
CA VAL A 285 4.60 -11.68 2.16
C VAL A 285 4.46 -12.42 0.84
N ARG A 286 5.56 -12.68 0.13
CA ARG A 286 5.55 -13.45 -1.12
C ARG A 286 5.03 -14.87 -0.88
N GLU A 287 5.60 -15.57 0.10
CA GLU A 287 5.16 -16.91 0.49
C GLU A 287 3.66 -16.91 0.88
N PHE A 288 3.22 -15.91 1.65
CA PHE A 288 1.84 -15.78 2.08
C PHE A 288 0.88 -15.57 0.91
N VAL A 289 1.23 -14.72 -0.06
CA VAL A 289 0.43 -14.49 -1.27
C VAL A 289 0.37 -15.74 -2.14
N GLU A 290 1.48 -16.43 -2.33
CA GLU A 290 1.52 -17.68 -3.11
C GLU A 290 0.69 -18.79 -2.46
N THR A 291 0.72 -18.88 -1.13
CA THR A 291 0.04 -19.95 -0.37
C THR A 291 -1.47 -19.73 -0.23
N PHE A 292 -1.90 -18.50 0.11
CA PHE A 292 -3.29 -18.24 0.53
C PHE A 292 -4.12 -17.48 -0.50
N MET A 293 -3.50 -16.78 -1.44
CA MET A 293 -4.23 -16.04 -2.46
C MET A 293 -4.68 -16.98 -3.57
N SER A 294 -5.97 -16.99 -3.87
CA SER A 294 -6.49 -17.80 -4.97
C SER A 294 -5.94 -17.35 -6.33
N TRP A 295 -5.85 -18.27 -7.29
CA TRP A 295 -5.41 -17.96 -8.66
C TRP A 295 -6.18 -16.80 -9.30
N ARG A 296 -7.48 -16.64 -9.02
CA ARG A 296 -8.30 -15.51 -9.51
C ARG A 296 -7.88 -14.18 -8.92
N GLN A 297 -7.53 -14.16 -7.65
CA GLN A 297 -7.06 -12.96 -6.98
C GLN A 297 -5.67 -12.57 -7.48
N GLN A 298 -4.79 -13.55 -7.70
CA GLN A 298 -3.48 -13.33 -8.33
C GLN A 298 -3.64 -12.79 -9.76
N GLU A 299 -4.56 -13.36 -10.56
CA GLU A 299 -4.88 -12.88 -11.90
C GLU A 299 -5.34 -11.41 -11.87
N MET A 300 -6.27 -11.08 -10.98
CA MET A 300 -6.75 -9.71 -10.80
C MET A 300 -5.62 -8.77 -10.36
N ALA A 301 -4.75 -9.18 -9.43
CA ALA A 301 -3.59 -8.41 -9.00
C ALA A 301 -2.63 -8.14 -10.17
N MET A 302 -2.35 -9.14 -11.01
CA MET A 302 -1.52 -8.97 -12.21
C MET A 302 -2.16 -8.02 -13.21
N SER A 303 -3.48 -8.07 -13.38
CA SER A 303 -4.20 -7.13 -14.24
C SER A 303 -4.01 -5.68 -13.77
N PHE A 304 -4.04 -5.42 -12.46
CA PHE A 304 -3.76 -4.10 -11.89
C PHE A 304 -2.31 -3.70 -12.06
N LEU A 305 -1.35 -4.61 -11.83
CA LEU A 305 0.08 -4.34 -12.06
C LEU A 305 0.37 -3.98 -13.51
N CYS A 306 -0.27 -4.64 -14.47
CA CYS A 306 -0.16 -4.31 -15.89
C CYS A 306 -0.60 -2.86 -16.19
N LEU A 307 -1.61 -2.34 -15.48
CA LEU A 307 -2.11 -0.97 -15.65
C LEU A 307 -1.15 0.09 -15.07
N LEU A 308 -0.27 -0.31 -14.15
CA LEU A 308 0.74 0.57 -13.56
C LEU A 308 1.96 0.76 -14.49
N LEU A 309 2.10 -0.04 -15.55
CA LEU A 309 3.15 0.14 -16.56
C LEU A 309 2.90 1.39 -17.41
N GLN A 310 3.47 2.51 -16.98
CA GLN A 310 3.31 3.81 -17.62
C GLN A 310 4.65 4.37 -18.14
N LYS A 311 4.58 5.21 -19.18
CA LYS A 311 5.77 5.81 -19.82
C LYS A 311 6.57 6.75 -18.90
N HIS A 312 5.91 7.40 -17.96
CA HIS A 312 6.50 8.45 -17.13
C HIS A 312 7.01 7.94 -15.77
N VAL A 313 6.76 6.68 -15.45
CA VAL A 313 7.12 6.10 -14.14
C VAL A 313 8.20 5.04 -14.37
N PRO A 314 9.36 5.12 -13.70
CA PRO A 314 10.36 4.08 -13.79
C PRO A 314 9.79 2.78 -13.22
N ILE A 315 9.94 1.70 -13.98
CA ILE A 315 9.44 0.38 -13.57
C ILE A 315 10.40 -0.19 -12.52
N PRO A 316 9.90 -0.58 -11.32
CA PRO A 316 10.73 -1.25 -10.31
C PRO A 316 11.34 -2.55 -10.85
N SER A 317 12.60 -2.82 -10.52
CA SER A 317 13.31 -4.04 -10.94
C SER A 317 12.61 -5.32 -10.47
N SER A 318 12.09 -5.32 -9.23
CA SER A 318 11.30 -6.42 -8.66
C SER A 318 10.07 -6.78 -9.53
N CYS A 319 9.39 -5.78 -10.08
CA CYS A 319 8.23 -5.99 -10.95
C CYS A 319 8.61 -6.68 -12.26
N ILE A 320 9.79 -6.35 -12.80
CA ILE A 320 10.32 -7.00 -14.02
C ILE A 320 10.69 -8.45 -13.73
N HIS A 321 11.36 -8.72 -12.61
CA HIS A 321 11.64 -10.09 -12.16
C HIS A 321 10.36 -10.91 -12.07
N THR A 322 9.32 -10.40 -11.41
CA THR A 322 8.02 -11.08 -11.31
C THR A 322 7.44 -11.40 -12.69
N PHE A 323 7.37 -10.44 -13.62
CA PHE A 323 6.81 -10.72 -14.95
C PHE A 323 7.65 -11.69 -15.77
N VAL A 324 8.98 -11.64 -15.63
CA VAL A 324 9.90 -12.55 -16.33
C VAL A 324 9.74 -13.98 -15.81
N ASP A 325 9.68 -14.18 -14.50
CA ASP A 325 9.51 -15.50 -13.91
C ASP A 325 8.11 -16.08 -14.18
N LEU A 326 7.09 -15.22 -14.28
CA LEU A 326 5.73 -15.63 -14.64
C LEU A 326 5.57 -16.16 -16.07
N LEU A 327 6.55 -15.96 -16.97
CA LEU A 327 6.52 -16.57 -18.31
C LEU A 327 6.54 -18.09 -18.28
N VAL A 328 7.08 -18.66 -17.21
CA VAL A 328 7.28 -20.11 -17.04
C VAL A 328 6.30 -20.69 -16.02
N HIS A 329 5.46 -19.85 -15.41
CA HIS A 329 4.50 -20.25 -14.40
C HIS A 329 3.43 -21.20 -14.96
N ASP A 330 2.96 -22.19 -14.20
CA ASP A 330 2.04 -23.25 -14.67
C ASP A 330 0.67 -22.75 -15.16
N ASN A 331 0.16 -21.68 -14.53
CA ASN A 331 -1.10 -21.03 -14.91
C ASN A 331 -1.00 -20.22 -16.22
N ILE A 332 -1.79 -20.63 -17.23
CA ILE A 332 -1.89 -19.98 -18.55
C ILE A 332 -2.28 -18.50 -18.49
N GLU A 333 -3.19 -18.10 -17.60
CA GLU A 333 -3.64 -16.70 -17.54
C GLU A 333 -2.51 -15.79 -17.04
N LEU A 334 -1.76 -16.24 -16.03
CA LEU A 334 -0.60 -15.49 -15.53
C LEU A 334 0.50 -15.36 -16.61
N ARG A 335 0.73 -16.41 -17.41
CA ARG A 335 1.63 -16.33 -18.58
C ARG A 335 1.15 -15.29 -19.60
N LYS A 336 -0.15 -15.22 -19.91
CA LYS A 336 -0.70 -14.21 -20.83
C LYS A 336 -0.45 -12.78 -20.34
N TYR A 337 -0.64 -12.52 -19.04
CA TYR A 337 -0.31 -11.21 -18.45
C TYR A 337 1.20 -10.93 -18.48
N ALA A 338 2.05 -11.92 -18.24
CA ALA A 338 3.50 -11.80 -18.34
C ALA A 338 3.95 -11.42 -19.76
N VAL A 339 3.46 -12.12 -20.79
CA VAL A 339 3.76 -11.82 -22.21
C VAL A 339 3.36 -10.38 -22.55
N LYS A 340 2.13 -9.97 -22.17
CA LYS A 340 1.64 -8.62 -22.40
C LYS A 340 2.49 -7.56 -21.70
N SER A 341 2.89 -7.83 -20.45
CA SER A 341 3.69 -6.93 -19.63
C SER A 341 5.09 -6.78 -20.16
N ILE A 342 5.76 -7.86 -20.54
CA ILE A 342 7.11 -7.82 -21.13
C ILE A 342 7.06 -7.09 -22.48
N ALA A 343 6.06 -7.36 -23.32
CA ALA A 343 5.87 -6.59 -24.55
C ALA A 343 5.66 -5.08 -24.29
N ALA A 344 4.97 -4.70 -23.20
CA ALA A 344 4.85 -3.31 -22.79
C ALA A 344 6.17 -2.74 -22.29
N ILE A 345 6.89 -3.45 -21.42
CA ILE A 345 8.19 -3.05 -20.87
C ILE A 345 9.20 -2.84 -22.00
N CYS A 346 9.33 -3.78 -22.94
CA CYS A 346 10.20 -3.65 -24.11
C CYS A 346 9.87 -2.43 -24.98
N ARG A 347 8.57 -2.10 -25.13
CA ARG A 347 8.15 -0.87 -25.84
C ARG A 347 8.51 0.40 -25.08
N LEU A 348 8.36 0.40 -23.75
CA LEU A 348 8.69 1.53 -22.88
C LEU A 348 10.20 1.78 -22.80
N GLN A 349 10.99 0.71 -22.81
CA GLN A 349 12.46 0.75 -22.76
C GLN A 349 13.10 0.90 -24.14
N LYS A 350 12.32 1.03 -25.22
CA LYS A 350 12.86 1.15 -26.58
C LYS A 350 13.57 2.51 -26.75
N PRO A 351 14.83 2.55 -27.23
CA PRO A 351 15.49 3.80 -27.57
C PRO A 351 14.63 4.64 -28.54
N PRO A 352 14.56 5.97 -28.37
CA PRO A 352 13.77 6.83 -29.23
C PRO A 352 14.25 6.74 -30.68
N ARG A 353 13.29 6.69 -31.62
CA ARG A 353 13.60 6.70 -33.05
C ARG A 353 13.94 8.13 -33.48
N ILE A 354 15.09 8.29 -34.11
CA ILE A 354 15.48 9.54 -34.77
C ILE A 354 14.85 9.55 -36.16
N TYR A 355 14.17 10.64 -36.48
CA TYR A 355 13.53 10.84 -37.79
C TYR A 355 14.28 11.92 -38.56
N VAL A 356 14.41 11.71 -39.86
CA VAL A 356 14.94 12.68 -40.82
C VAL A 356 13.75 13.26 -41.59
N GLU A 357 13.77 14.57 -41.81
CA GLU A 357 12.78 15.30 -42.58
C GLU A 357 13.47 15.90 -43.81
N LYS A 358 13.04 15.50 -45.00
CA LYS A 358 13.55 16.01 -46.29
C LYS A 358 12.41 16.39 -47.23
N SER A 359 12.66 17.31 -48.14
CA SER A 359 11.76 17.56 -49.26
C SER A 359 11.87 16.42 -50.30
N ILE A 360 10.83 16.20 -51.10
CA ILE A 360 10.88 15.19 -52.18
C ILE A 360 11.96 15.54 -53.22
N ASP A 361 12.16 16.84 -53.47
CA ASP A 361 13.12 17.33 -54.44
C ASP A 361 14.56 16.98 -53.99
N GLU A 362 14.87 17.11 -52.69
CA GLU A 362 16.14 16.65 -52.10
C GLU A 362 16.33 15.13 -52.22
N VAL A 363 15.29 14.34 -51.94
CA VAL A 363 15.37 12.87 -52.01
C VAL A 363 15.62 12.41 -53.46
N LEU A 364 14.95 13.03 -54.43
CA LEU A 364 15.15 12.73 -55.84
C LEU A 364 16.52 13.20 -56.34
N HIS A 365 17.01 14.34 -55.85
CA HIS A 365 18.36 14.80 -56.13
C HIS A 365 19.43 13.81 -55.67
N GLU A 366 19.25 13.19 -54.50
CA GLU A 366 20.14 12.16 -53.98
C GLU A 366 20.08 10.86 -54.79
N HIS A 367 18.89 10.47 -55.28
CA HIS A 367 18.73 9.26 -56.10
C HIS A 367 19.21 9.44 -57.55
N ASN A 368 19.08 10.65 -58.11
CA ASN A 368 19.43 10.96 -59.50
C ASN A 368 20.87 11.52 -59.66
N ASN A 369 21.73 11.38 -58.64
CA ASN A 369 23.10 11.91 -58.65
C ASN A 369 23.19 13.40 -59.08
N GLY A 370 22.24 14.22 -58.62
CA GLY A 370 22.27 15.66 -58.85
C GLY A 370 21.65 16.16 -60.17
N SER A 371 20.96 15.33 -60.96
CA SER A 371 20.17 15.84 -62.09
C SER A 371 18.83 16.43 -61.60
N SER A 372 18.62 17.72 -61.87
CA SER A 372 17.37 18.44 -61.52
C SER A 372 16.25 18.07 -62.48
N THR A 373 15.41 17.09 -62.14
CA THR A 373 14.09 16.95 -62.76
C THR A 373 13.10 17.82 -61.99
N VAL A 374 12.76 18.98 -62.56
CA VAL A 374 11.70 19.86 -62.03
C VAL A 374 10.36 19.14 -62.23
N ILE A 375 9.77 18.65 -61.13
CA ILE A 375 8.43 18.03 -61.17
C ILE A 375 7.39 19.14 -61.14
N ILE A 376 6.69 19.33 -62.25
CA ILE A 376 5.52 20.22 -62.36
C ILE A 376 4.38 19.59 -61.54
N ARG A 377 3.99 20.21 -60.42
CA ARG A 377 3.03 19.69 -59.43
C ARG A 377 1.56 20.10 -59.69
N ASP A 378 1.17 20.34 -60.94
CA ASP A 378 -0.13 21.00 -61.19
C ASP A 378 -1.33 20.05 -61.37
N GLU A 379 -1.12 18.73 -61.52
CA GLU A 379 -2.23 17.76 -61.60
C GLU A 379 -2.01 16.57 -60.66
N CYS A 380 -2.94 16.36 -59.72
CA CYS A 380 -2.96 15.20 -58.83
C CYS A 380 -3.29 13.92 -59.63
N ASN A 381 -2.25 13.27 -60.14
CA ASN A 381 -2.36 12.03 -60.89
C ASN A 381 -2.01 10.83 -59.99
N PRO A 382 -2.98 10.11 -59.40
CA PRO A 382 -2.70 8.94 -58.60
C PRO A 382 -2.15 7.78 -59.46
N GLY A 383 -1.24 6.99 -58.89
CA GLY A 383 -0.65 5.83 -59.55
C GLY A 383 0.88 5.90 -59.60
N ASP A 384 1.45 5.04 -60.45
CA ASP A 384 2.90 4.99 -60.67
C ASP A 384 3.31 6.14 -61.59
N ARG A 385 4.24 6.96 -61.11
CA ARG A 385 4.72 8.22 -61.71
C ARG A 385 6.24 8.25 -61.65
N ASP A 386 6.85 9.02 -62.54
CA ASP A 386 8.32 9.10 -62.61
C ASP A 386 8.99 9.51 -61.28
N ASP A 387 8.29 10.30 -60.46
CA ASP A 387 8.74 10.78 -59.16
C ASP A 387 8.62 9.74 -58.02
N ASN A 388 7.83 8.68 -58.20
CA ASN A 388 7.61 7.61 -57.22
C ASN A 388 8.08 6.23 -57.69
N LEU A 389 8.59 6.07 -58.91
CA LEU A 389 9.10 4.78 -59.41
C LEU A 389 10.19 4.17 -58.49
N TRP A 390 11.01 4.99 -57.83
CA TRP A 390 12.07 4.50 -56.94
C TRP A 390 11.55 3.80 -55.67
N ILE A 391 10.27 4.00 -55.30
CA ILE A 391 9.61 3.27 -54.20
C ILE A 391 8.83 2.04 -54.65
N THR A 392 8.59 1.87 -55.96
CA THR A 392 7.90 0.68 -56.48
C THR A 392 8.86 -0.50 -56.53
N ILE A 393 8.32 -1.72 -56.51
CA ILE A 393 9.14 -2.96 -56.54
C ILE A 393 10.02 -3.00 -57.80
N ASP A 394 9.50 -2.53 -58.93
CA ASP A 394 10.20 -2.57 -60.22
C ASP A 394 11.33 -1.54 -60.33
N GLY A 395 11.20 -0.39 -59.67
CA GLY A 395 12.22 0.66 -59.65
C GLY A 395 13.16 0.62 -58.44
N TYR A 396 12.86 -0.21 -57.44
CA TYR A 396 13.65 -0.33 -56.22
C TYR A 396 15.02 -0.96 -56.48
N LYS A 397 16.08 -0.22 -56.11
CA LYS A 397 17.47 -0.71 -56.16
C LYS A 397 17.94 -0.98 -54.74
N PRO A 398 18.17 -2.25 -54.33
CA PRO A 398 18.64 -2.55 -52.99
C PRO A 398 20.05 -1.99 -52.78
N PRO A 399 20.35 -1.41 -51.61
CA PRO A 399 21.68 -0.94 -51.29
C PRO A 399 22.62 -2.14 -51.06
N ASN A 400 23.84 -2.05 -51.57
CA ASN A 400 24.82 -3.15 -51.49
C ASN A 400 25.84 -2.93 -50.36
N THR A 401 25.96 -1.70 -49.85
CA THR A 401 26.86 -1.37 -48.75
C THR A 401 26.12 -0.84 -47.53
N GLN A 402 26.72 -0.97 -46.34
CA GLN A 402 26.17 -0.42 -45.10
C GLN A 402 26.01 1.11 -45.18
N ALA A 403 26.95 1.80 -45.85
CA ALA A 403 26.88 3.25 -46.02
C ALA A 403 25.70 3.66 -46.92
N GLU A 404 25.48 2.95 -48.03
CA GLU A 404 24.29 3.14 -48.87
C GLU A 404 23.00 2.85 -48.10
N TRP A 405 22.96 1.75 -47.33
CA TRP A 405 21.80 1.42 -46.49
C TRP A 405 21.52 2.52 -45.46
N GLU A 406 22.54 3.11 -44.84
CA GLU A 406 22.35 4.16 -43.84
C GLU A 406 21.83 5.48 -44.42
N GLN A 407 22.16 5.78 -45.68
CA GLN A 407 21.76 7.00 -46.38
C GLN A 407 20.42 6.86 -47.14
N MET A 408 20.00 5.63 -47.45
CA MET A 408 18.80 5.38 -48.23
C MET A 408 17.51 5.82 -47.51
N CYS A 409 16.59 6.42 -48.26
CA CYS A 409 15.27 6.79 -47.74
C CYS A 409 14.32 5.58 -47.78
N PHE A 410 14.00 5.00 -46.61
CA PHE A 410 12.98 3.96 -46.51
C PHE A 410 11.67 4.53 -45.96
N LEU A 411 10.60 4.42 -46.75
CA LEU A 411 9.26 4.85 -46.35
C LEU A 411 8.51 3.69 -45.68
N ASP A 412 8.29 3.81 -44.36
CA ASP A 412 7.53 2.82 -43.59
C ASP A 412 6.04 2.71 -44.03
N LYS A 413 5.50 3.74 -44.68
CA LYS A 413 4.08 3.82 -45.05
C LYS A 413 3.91 3.66 -46.55
N THR A 414 3.05 2.72 -46.94
CA THR A 414 2.79 2.32 -48.33
C THR A 414 2.01 3.34 -49.16
N PHE A 415 1.45 4.39 -48.54
CA PHE A 415 0.61 5.37 -49.23
C PHE A 415 1.36 6.65 -49.64
N HIS A 416 2.57 6.89 -49.14
CA HIS A 416 3.31 8.11 -49.47
C HIS A 416 3.64 8.12 -50.96
N GLY A 417 3.33 9.24 -51.62
CA GLY A 417 3.61 9.38 -53.05
C GLY A 417 2.68 8.57 -53.95
N TYR A 418 1.64 7.89 -53.45
CA TYR A 418 0.68 7.25 -54.35
C TYR A 418 -0.27 8.27 -54.98
N TYR A 419 -0.95 9.08 -54.16
CA TYR A 419 -1.84 10.15 -54.63
C TYR A 419 -1.11 11.47 -54.83
N THR A 420 -0.38 11.91 -53.80
CA THR A 420 0.46 13.11 -53.80
C THR A 420 1.52 13.01 -52.72
N TRP A 421 2.60 13.81 -52.81
CA TRP A 421 3.63 13.87 -51.79
C TRP A 421 3.27 14.86 -50.68
N PRO A 422 3.57 14.55 -49.40
CA PRO A 422 3.51 15.56 -48.34
C PRO A 422 4.57 16.64 -48.59
N LYS A 423 4.35 17.84 -48.01
CA LYS A 423 5.33 18.95 -48.12
C LYS A 423 6.73 18.55 -47.65
N MET A 424 6.80 17.78 -46.57
CA MET A 424 8.03 17.20 -46.04
C MET A 424 7.81 15.71 -45.82
N ILE A 425 8.77 14.90 -46.24
CA ILE A 425 8.79 13.47 -46.03
C ILE A 425 9.54 13.20 -44.73
N LYS A 426 8.86 12.54 -43.79
CA LYS A 426 9.42 12.14 -42.51
C LYS A 426 9.65 10.63 -42.50
N TYR A 427 10.90 10.20 -42.39
CA TYR A 427 11.28 8.79 -42.35
C TYR A 427 12.28 8.50 -41.23
N PRO A 428 12.24 7.30 -40.62
CA PRO A 428 13.18 6.95 -39.57
C PRO A 428 14.59 6.78 -40.13
N MET A 429 15.60 7.25 -39.39
CA MET A 429 16.99 7.02 -39.73
C MET A 429 17.31 5.52 -39.64
N ASN A 430 18.04 4.99 -40.63
CA ASN A 430 18.33 3.56 -40.72
C ASN A 430 19.34 3.09 -39.67
N LYS A 431 20.28 3.97 -39.30
CA LYS A 431 21.17 3.77 -38.17
C LYS A 431 20.40 3.95 -36.87
N ARG A 432 20.04 2.82 -36.25
CA ARG A 432 19.26 2.80 -35.00
C ARG A 432 20.19 2.76 -33.80
N ALA A 433 19.89 3.58 -32.79
CA ALA A 433 20.46 3.41 -31.46
C ALA A 433 20.05 2.04 -30.89
N ARG A 434 21.03 1.28 -30.38
CA ARG A 434 20.85 -0.03 -29.75
C ARG A 434 21.62 -0.04 -28.45
N TYR A 435 21.06 -0.71 -27.45
CA TYR A 435 21.81 -0.98 -26.23
C TYR A 435 22.98 -1.92 -26.52
N THR A 436 24.12 -1.65 -25.90
CA THR A 436 25.28 -2.52 -25.90
C THR A 436 25.45 -3.14 -24.53
N GLN A 437 26.26 -4.19 -24.37
CA GLN A 437 26.45 -4.83 -23.06
C GLN A 437 26.90 -3.86 -21.95
N ASN A 438 27.59 -2.78 -22.32
CA ASN A 438 28.09 -1.77 -21.39
C ASN A 438 27.11 -0.60 -21.16
N ASP A 439 26.05 -0.50 -21.97
CA ASP A 439 25.10 0.61 -22.01
C ASP A 439 23.66 0.06 -22.03
N MET A 440 23.33 -0.80 -21.06
CA MET A 440 21.98 -1.32 -20.84
C MET A 440 21.43 -0.77 -19.52
N PRO A 441 20.20 -0.23 -19.53
CA PRO A 441 19.48 0.04 -18.28
C PRO A 441 19.34 -1.23 -17.44
N GLU A 442 19.28 -1.07 -16.11
CA GLU A 442 19.09 -2.19 -15.17
C GLU A 442 17.87 -3.05 -15.54
N GLN A 443 16.76 -2.39 -15.92
CA GLN A 443 15.52 -3.03 -16.35
C GLN A 443 15.71 -3.96 -17.56
N VAL A 444 16.53 -3.53 -18.53
CA VAL A 444 16.80 -4.28 -19.75
C VAL A 444 17.77 -5.43 -19.45
N THR A 445 18.72 -5.20 -18.53
CA THR A 445 19.71 -6.20 -18.11
C THR A 445 19.04 -7.42 -17.49
N ILE A 446 17.99 -7.23 -16.68
CA ILE A 446 17.22 -8.34 -16.08
C ILE A 446 16.62 -9.23 -17.18
N ILE A 447 15.97 -8.62 -18.17
CA ILE A 447 15.37 -9.34 -19.31
C ILE A 447 16.46 -10.03 -20.13
N TYR A 448 17.55 -9.33 -20.43
CA TYR A 448 18.68 -9.87 -21.19
C TYR A 448 19.28 -11.11 -20.52
N ASN A 449 19.55 -11.04 -19.22
CA ASN A 449 20.14 -12.13 -18.45
C ASN A 449 19.22 -13.36 -18.38
N ARG A 450 17.90 -13.18 -18.38
CA ARG A 450 16.98 -14.33 -18.41
C ARG A 450 16.87 -14.96 -19.79
N PHE A 451 16.80 -14.14 -20.85
CA PHE A 451 16.62 -14.62 -22.21
C PHE A 451 17.90 -15.17 -22.86
N ILE A 452 19.08 -14.93 -22.27
CA ILE A 452 20.31 -15.59 -22.69
C ILE A 452 20.41 -17.04 -22.20
N ASP A 453 19.67 -17.39 -21.14
CA ASP A 453 19.57 -18.76 -20.65
C ASP A 453 18.73 -19.62 -21.61
N LYS A 454 19.41 -20.57 -22.25
CA LYS A 454 18.79 -21.49 -23.21
C LYS A 454 17.67 -22.33 -22.57
N ASN A 455 17.84 -22.74 -21.32
CA ASN A 455 16.86 -23.59 -20.65
C ASN A 455 15.55 -22.84 -20.44
N PHE A 456 15.64 -21.59 -19.97
CA PHE A 456 14.50 -20.70 -19.81
C PHE A 456 13.76 -20.49 -21.13
N VAL A 457 14.47 -20.16 -22.22
CA VAL A 457 13.86 -19.90 -23.54
C VAL A 457 13.16 -21.14 -24.09
N ILE A 458 13.78 -22.32 -23.97
CA ILE A 458 13.17 -23.58 -24.41
C ILE A 458 11.89 -23.84 -23.62
N GLN A 459 11.95 -23.71 -22.29
CA GLN A 459 10.80 -23.95 -21.42
C GLN A 459 9.66 -22.97 -21.71
N SER A 460 9.95 -21.67 -21.80
CA SER A 460 8.94 -20.65 -22.10
C SER A 460 8.31 -20.87 -23.48
N THR A 461 9.10 -21.24 -24.48
CA THR A 461 8.60 -21.47 -25.85
C THR A 461 7.71 -22.70 -25.92
N ASN A 462 8.12 -23.80 -25.26
CA ASN A 462 7.31 -25.02 -25.19
C ASN A 462 5.95 -24.74 -24.53
N LEU A 463 5.92 -24.00 -23.42
CA LEU A 463 4.67 -23.60 -22.75
C LEU A 463 3.79 -22.72 -23.65
N MET A 464 4.38 -21.77 -24.37
CA MET A 464 3.62 -20.96 -25.33
C MET A 464 2.99 -21.82 -26.44
N VAL A 465 3.68 -22.85 -26.94
CA VAL A 465 3.10 -23.78 -27.92
C VAL A 465 1.97 -24.60 -27.28
N SER A 466 2.16 -25.12 -26.07
CA SER A 466 1.15 -25.91 -25.36
C SER A 466 -0.11 -25.13 -24.96
N ASP A 467 -0.03 -23.80 -24.84
CA ASP A 467 -1.16 -22.93 -24.51
C ASP A 467 -2.24 -22.86 -25.60
N GLU A 468 -1.90 -23.21 -26.85
CA GLU A 468 -2.81 -23.18 -27.98
C GLU A 468 -3.66 -24.46 -27.99
N ASN A 469 -4.70 -24.47 -27.15
CA ASN A 469 -5.63 -25.59 -26.96
C ASN A 469 -6.69 -25.75 -28.07
N THR A 470 -6.40 -25.34 -29.31
CA THR A 470 -7.34 -25.45 -30.43
C THR A 470 -6.71 -26.17 -31.60
N ASP A 471 -7.49 -27.00 -32.30
CA ASP A 471 -7.10 -27.67 -33.55
C ASP A 471 -6.64 -26.68 -34.64
N GLU A 472 -6.89 -25.38 -34.45
CA GLU A 472 -6.40 -24.27 -35.26
C GLU A 472 -5.36 -23.43 -34.49
N ILE A 473 -4.14 -23.39 -35.03
CA ILE A 473 -3.05 -22.50 -34.60
C ILE A 473 -3.31 -21.12 -35.20
N ASN A 474 -3.65 -20.15 -34.34
CA ASN A 474 -3.92 -18.78 -34.75
C ASN A 474 -2.73 -17.86 -34.45
N PHE A 475 -2.48 -16.90 -35.35
CA PHE A 475 -1.43 -15.90 -35.12
C PHE A 475 -1.76 -15.05 -33.88
N ASN A 476 -0.93 -15.17 -32.84
CA ASN A 476 -1.06 -14.40 -31.62
C ASN A 476 -0.28 -13.08 -31.70
N TYR A 477 -1.01 -11.98 -31.93
CA TYR A 477 -0.43 -10.63 -32.00
C TYR A 477 0.35 -10.25 -30.74
N VAL A 478 -0.10 -10.66 -29.54
CA VAL A 478 0.54 -10.27 -28.28
C VAL A 478 1.92 -10.93 -28.16
N ARG A 479 2.02 -12.22 -28.49
CA ARG A 479 3.31 -12.94 -28.54
C ARG A 479 4.25 -12.32 -29.58
N TYR A 480 3.73 -12.03 -30.77
CA TYR A 480 4.50 -11.32 -31.79
C TYR A 480 5.04 -9.98 -31.27
N THR A 481 4.23 -9.18 -30.57
CA THR A 481 4.70 -7.90 -30.02
C THR A 481 5.74 -8.02 -28.92
N MET A 482 5.82 -9.16 -28.23
CA MET A 482 6.85 -9.42 -27.22
C MET A 482 8.21 -9.67 -27.88
N PHE A 483 8.24 -10.41 -28.99
CA PHE A 483 9.48 -10.74 -29.71
C PHE A 483 9.93 -9.67 -30.73
N LYS A 484 9.07 -8.70 -31.04
CA LYS A 484 9.34 -7.59 -31.98
C LYS A 484 10.02 -6.39 -31.32
#